data_AF-A0A2U2N8E8-F1
#
_entry.id   AF-A0A2U2N8E8-F1
#
_cell.length_a   1.000
_cell.length_b   1.000
_cell.length_c   1.000
_cell.angle_alpha   90.00
_cell.angle_beta   90.00
_cell.angle_gamma   90.00
#
_symmetry.space_group_name_H-M   'P 1'
#
loop_
_entity.id
_entity.type
_entity.pdbx_description
1 polymer ?
#
loop_
_entity_poly.entity_id
_entity_poly.type
_entity_poly.pdbx_seq_one_letter_code
_entity_poly.pdbx_strand_id
1 'polypeptide(L)'
;MVSHPAMRPMFARTHWGHQRRALRRGITAAMLYAGGSELTHGTMRTMAEVHSRRGRAPVDPELYQFWIESLITTVAECDPRYAPELEPRWRQALQPMIDAFIEAY
;
A
#
# COMPACT_ATOMS: atom_id res chain seq x y z
N MET A 1 7.16 -12.42 -11.14
CA MET A 1 7.91 -13.16 -10.09
C MET A 1 7.21 -12.95 -8.75
N VAL A 2 7.41 -13.79 -7.74
CA VAL A 2 6.89 -13.54 -6.37
C VAL A 2 7.94 -12.75 -5.61
N SER A 3 7.57 -11.62 -5.00
CA SER A 3 8.50 -10.76 -4.26
C SER A 3 8.92 -11.32 -2.90
N HIS A 4 8.02 -12.07 -2.22
CA HIS A 4 8.32 -12.74 -0.95
C HIS A 4 7.43 -13.98 -0.75
N PRO A 5 7.93 -15.11 -0.22
CA PRO A 5 7.15 -16.35 -0.07
C PRO A 5 5.88 -16.18 0.79
N ALA A 6 5.90 -15.29 1.78
CA ALA A 6 4.73 -15.03 2.64
C ALA A 6 3.56 -14.32 1.92
N MET A 7 3.80 -13.63 0.80
CA MET A 7 2.77 -12.86 0.10
C MET A 7 1.68 -13.76 -0.49
N ARG A 8 2.06 -14.88 -1.14
CA ARG A 8 1.10 -15.77 -1.82
C ARG A 8 0.02 -16.31 -0.86
N PRO A 9 0.37 -16.89 0.31
CA PRO A 9 -0.61 -17.37 1.28
C PRO A 9 -1.60 -16.31 1.75
N MET A 10 -1.16 -15.05 1.93
CA MET A 10 -2.03 -13.95 2.39
C MET A 10 -3.20 -13.68 1.44
N PHE A 11 -3.00 -13.93 0.15
CA PHE A 11 -4.02 -13.71 -0.88
C PHE A 11 -4.79 -14.99 -1.28
N ALA A 12 -4.57 -16.13 -0.59
CA ALA A 12 -5.13 -17.43 -0.98
C ALA A 12 -6.67 -17.47 -1.07
N ARG A 13 -7.37 -16.59 -0.32
CA ARG A 13 -8.84 -16.49 -0.29
C ARG A 13 -9.35 -15.14 -0.79
N THR A 14 -8.53 -14.41 -1.56
CA THR A 14 -8.85 -13.06 -2.00
C THR A 14 -9.78 -13.05 -3.22
N HIS A 15 -10.89 -12.31 -3.10
CA HIS A 15 -11.70 -11.98 -4.27
C HIS A 15 -11.04 -10.84 -5.06
N TRP A 16 -10.35 -11.16 -6.15
CA TRP A 16 -9.52 -10.21 -6.91
C TRP A 16 -10.27 -9.00 -7.46
N GLY A 17 -11.55 -9.16 -7.82
CA GLY A 17 -12.38 -8.02 -8.25
C GLY A 17 -12.58 -6.98 -7.15
N HIS A 18 -12.70 -7.42 -5.89
CA HIS A 18 -12.78 -6.54 -4.73
C HIS A 18 -11.43 -5.95 -4.40
N GLN A 19 -10.38 -6.78 -4.42
CA GLN A 19 -9.02 -6.36 -4.08
C GLN A 19 -8.49 -5.27 -5.02
N ARG A 20 -8.70 -5.37 -6.33
CA ARG A 20 -8.27 -4.33 -7.28
C ARG A 20 -8.95 -2.98 -7.00
N ARG A 21 -10.25 -3.00 -6.67
CA ARG A 21 -11.00 -1.78 -6.30
C ARG A 21 -10.50 -1.21 -4.97
N ALA A 22 -10.27 -2.07 -3.98
CA ALA A 22 -9.73 -1.68 -2.68
C ALA A 22 -8.33 -1.06 -2.83
N LEU A 23 -7.44 -1.69 -3.60
CA LEU A 23 -6.09 -1.21 -3.86
C LEU A 23 -6.11 0.17 -4.53
N ARG A 24 -6.91 0.35 -5.60
CA ARG A 24 -7.04 1.64 -6.28
C ARG A 24 -7.50 2.74 -5.31
N ARG A 25 -8.53 2.46 -4.50
CA ARG A 25 -9.05 3.42 -3.51
C ARG A 25 -8.02 3.72 -2.42
N GLY A 26 -7.34 2.69 -1.92
CA GLY A 26 -6.31 2.82 -0.89
C GLY A 26 -5.13 3.67 -1.35
N ILE A 27 -4.62 3.44 -2.56
CA ILE A 27 -3.54 4.24 -3.14
C ILE A 27 -3.97 5.70 -3.34
N THR A 28 -5.18 5.97 -3.84
CA THR A 28 -5.72 7.34 -3.95
C THR A 28 -5.83 8.01 -2.58
N ALA A 29 -6.34 7.31 -1.57
CA ALA A 29 -6.45 7.84 -0.21
C ALA A 29 -5.07 8.12 0.40
N ALA A 30 -4.08 7.24 0.19
CA ALA A 30 -2.71 7.43 0.68
C ALA A 30 -2.03 8.67 0.07
N MET A 31 -2.20 8.90 -1.23
CA MET A 31 -1.66 10.11 -1.87
C MET A 31 -2.30 11.40 -1.32
N LEU A 32 -3.62 11.39 -1.11
CA LEU A 32 -4.34 12.53 -0.51
C LEU A 32 -3.93 12.75 0.96
N TYR A 33 -3.71 11.67 1.70
CA TYR A 33 -3.22 11.70 3.08
C TYR A 33 -1.83 12.33 3.17
N ALA A 34 -0.91 11.95 2.28
CA ALA A 34 0.41 12.56 2.21
C ALA A 34 0.37 14.05 1.82
N GLY A 35 -0.67 14.49 1.12
CA GLY A 35 -0.94 15.90 0.83
C GLY A 35 -1.55 16.69 1.99
N GLY A 36 -1.71 16.09 3.19
CA GLY A 36 -2.27 16.76 4.38
C GLY A 36 -3.80 16.84 4.39
N SER A 37 -4.49 15.97 3.65
CA SER A 37 -5.96 15.99 3.62
C SER A 37 -6.57 15.37 4.88
N GLU A 38 -7.11 16.20 5.78
CA GLU A 38 -7.81 15.79 6.99
C GLU A 38 -8.96 14.78 6.74
N LEU A 39 -9.61 14.88 5.57
CA LEU A 39 -10.70 13.97 5.16
C LEU A 39 -10.25 12.49 5.08
N THR A 40 -8.95 12.26 4.91
CA THR A 40 -8.39 10.91 4.75
C THR A 40 -7.89 10.28 6.05
N HIS A 41 -7.80 11.04 7.15
CA HIS A 41 -7.29 10.52 8.43
C HIS A 41 -8.14 9.35 8.95
N GLY A 42 -9.47 9.48 8.92
CA GLY A 42 -10.38 8.41 9.34
C GLY A 42 -10.24 7.16 8.46
N THR A 43 -10.04 7.35 7.15
CA THR A 43 -9.79 6.24 6.21
C THR A 43 -8.45 5.57 6.51
N MET A 44 -7.39 6.36 6.74
CA MET A 44 -6.05 5.84 7.01
C MET A 44 -6.01 5.05 8.31
N ARG A 45 -6.61 5.58 9.39
CA ARG A 45 -6.77 4.86 10.67
C ARG A 45 -7.50 3.53 10.47
N THR A 46 -8.63 3.54 9.77
CA THR A 46 -9.40 2.31 9.51
C THR A 46 -8.56 1.30 8.73
N MET A 47 -7.78 1.74 7.74
CA MET A 47 -6.90 0.85 6.99
C MET A 47 -5.77 0.29 7.86
N ALA A 48 -5.17 1.12 8.71
CA ALA A 48 -4.13 0.70 9.64
C ALA A 48 -4.65 -0.37 10.61
N GLU A 49 -5.83 -0.17 11.20
CA GLU A 49 -6.50 -1.15 12.05
C GLU A 49 -6.77 -2.49 11.33
N VAL A 50 -7.18 -2.44 10.06
CA VAL A 50 -7.39 -3.64 9.23
C VAL A 50 -6.11 -4.44 9.03
N HIS A 51 -4.97 -3.77 8.88
CA HIS A 51 -3.66 -4.39 8.63
C HIS A 51 -2.86 -4.67 9.91
N SER A 52 -3.35 -4.22 11.07
CA SER A 52 -2.73 -4.49 12.38
C SER A 52 -2.66 -5.98 12.71
N ARG A 53 -1.86 -6.36 13.70
CA ARG A 53 -1.74 -7.77 14.13
C ARG A 53 -3.06 -8.38 14.58
N ARG A 54 -3.99 -7.57 15.10
CA ARG A 54 -5.34 -7.99 15.50
C ARG A 54 -6.41 -7.68 14.45
N GLY A 55 -5.99 -7.11 13.32
CA GLY A 55 -6.86 -6.73 12.22
C GLY A 55 -7.40 -7.93 11.45
N ARG A 56 -8.33 -7.65 10.54
CA ARG A 56 -8.94 -8.68 9.68
C ARG A 56 -8.03 -9.16 8.54
N ALA A 57 -6.95 -8.44 8.26
CA ALA A 57 -5.97 -8.77 7.24
C ALA A 57 -4.56 -8.37 7.70
N PRO A 58 -4.02 -9.02 8.76
CA PRO A 58 -2.74 -8.63 9.34
C PRO A 58 -1.61 -8.71 8.32
N VAL A 59 -0.75 -7.69 8.30
CA VAL A 59 0.42 -7.63 7.43
C VAL A 59 1.64 -7.32 8.27
N ASP A 60 2.60 -8.25 8.27
CA ASP A 60 3.87 -8.06 8.94
C ASP A 60 4.58 -6.80 8.41
N PRO A 61 5.04 -5.87 9.28
CA PRO A 61 5.75 -4.65 8.91
C PRO A 61 6.88 -4.86 7.89
N GLU A 62 7.61 -5.97 7.97
CA GLU A 62 8.73 -6.25 7.05
C GLU A 62 8.26 -6.45 5.60
N LEU A 63 6.98 -6.72 5.38
CA LEU A 63 6.42 -6.98 4.06
C LEU A 63 6.14 -5.70 3.25
N TYR A 64 6.08 -4.53 3.89
CA TYR A 64 5.81 -3.27 3.19
C TYR A 64 6.92 -2.87 2.21
N GLN A 65 8.17 -3.28 2.48
CA GLN A 65 9.28 -3.06 1.53
C GLN A 65 8.98 -3.75 0.18
N PHE A 66 8.50 -4.99 0.20
CA PHE A 66 8.18 -5.73 -1.02
C PHE A 66 6.94 -5.17 -1.73
N TRP A 67 5.99 -4.63 -0.97
CA TRP A 67 4.80 -3.99 -1.52
C TRP A 67 5.16 -2.72 -2.30
N ILE A 68 5.97 -1.82 -1.72
CA ILE A 68 6.36 -0.58 -2.38
C ILE A 68 7.26 -0.85 -3.60
N GLU A 69 8.19 -1.80 -3.53
CA GLU A 69 8.98 -2.23 -4.70
C GLU A 69 8.08 -2.73 -5.84
N SER A 70 7.08 -3.55 -5.51
CA SER A 70 6.17 -4.12 -6.51
C SER A 70 5.32 -3.02 -7.16
N LEU A 71 4.88 -2.02 -6.38
CA LEU A 71 4.12 -0.89 -6.88
C LEU A 71 4.97 -0.03 -7.84
N ILE A 72 6.19 0.34 -7.44
CA ILE A 72 7.08 1.14 -8.29
C ILE A 72 7.40 0.42 -9.59
N THR A 73 7.76 -0.86 -9.51
CA THR A 73 7.98 -1.70 -10.69
C THR A 73 6.77 -1.66 -11.63
N THR A 74 5.57 -1.82 -11.08
CA THR A 74 4.33 -1.77 -11.86
C THR A 74 4.09 -0.39 -12.50
N VAL A 75 4.38 0.70 -11.77
CA VAL A 75 4.25 2.07 -12.31
C VAL A 75 5.22 2.27 -13.47
N ALA A 76 6.47 1.82 -13.35
CA ALA A 76 7.46 1.90 -14.41
C ALA A 76 7.07 1.08 -15.65
N GLU A 77 6.46 -0.08 -15.46
CA GLU A 77 5.98 -0.94 -16.56
C GLU A 77 4.73 -0.40 -17.26
N CYS A 78 3.87 0.35 -16.54
CA CYS A 78 2.52 0.70 -17.01
C CYS A 78 2.31 2.18 -17.34
N ASP A 79 3.08 3.11 -16.75
CA ASP A 79 2.98 4.54 -17.07
C ASP A 79 4.01 4.91 -18.14
N PRO A 80 3.60 5.20 -19.40
CA PRO A 80 4.53 5.59 -20.46
C PRO A 80 5.23 6.94 -20.20
N ARG A 81 4.80 7.68 -19.17
CA ARG A 81 5.42 8.94 -18.72
C ARG A 81 6.28 8.73 -17.47
N TYR A 82 6.50 7.48 -17.05
CA TYR A 82 7.42 7.20 -15.97
C TYR A 82 8.81 7.72 -16.30
N ALA A 83 9.42 8.36 -15.32
CA ALA A 83 10.80 8.80 -15.37
C ALA A 83 11.47 8.38 -14.05
N PRO A 84 12.75 7.98 -14.03
CA PRO A 84 13.43 7.52 -12.81
C PRO A 84 13.34 8.49 -11.63
N GLU A 85 13.23 9.79 -11.91
CA GLU A 85 13.09 10.86 -10.90
C GLU A 85 11.74 10.84 -10.18
N LEU A 86 10.74 10.13 -10.71
CA LEU A 86 9.43 9.95 -10.07
C LEU A 86 9.46 8.87 -8.98
N GLU A 87 10.38 7.91 -9.04
CA GLU A 87 10.51 6.85 -8.03
C GLU A 87 10.58 7.39 -6.60
N PRO A 88 11.54 8.30 -6.24
CA PRO A 88 11.64 8.80 -4.88
C PRO A 88 10.37 9.56 -4.45
N ARG A 89 9.67 10.20 -5.39
CA ARG A 89 8.41 10.91 -5.10
C ARG A 89 7.28 9.95 -4.75
N TRP A 90 7.18 8.81 -5.45
CA TRP A 90 6.23 7.75 -5.11
C TRP A 90 6.48 7.18 -3.72
N ARG A 91 7.76 6.90 -3.38
CA ARG A 91 8.13 6.42 -2.04
C ARG A 91 7.77 7.45 -0.97
N GLN A 92 8.19 8.70 -1.17
CA GLN A 92 7.90 9.79 -0.24
C GLN A 92 6.39 9.99 -0.03
N ALA A 93 5.59 9.92 -1.10
CA ALA A 93 4.14 10.09 -1.02
C ALA A 93 3.41 8.93 -0.34
N LEU A 94 3.98 7.72 -0.33
CA LEU A 94 3.34 6.55 0.27
C LEU A 94 3.90 6.21 1.65
N GLN A 95 5.07 6.74 2.00
CA GLN A 95 5.72 6.49 3.28
C GLN A 95 4.83 6.81 4.49
N PRO A 96 4.08 7.94 4.56
CA PRO A 96 3.24 8.23 5.72
C PRO A 96 2.15 7.17 5.95
N MET A 97 1.62 6.56 4.89
CA MET A 97 0.66 5.45 5.00
C MET A 97 1.34 4.19 5.53
N ILE A 98 2.53 3.86 5.01
CA ILE A 98 3.31 2.71 5.47
C ILE A 98 3.65 2.86 6.96
N ASP A 99 4.12 4.04 7.36
CA ASP A 99 4.47 4.34 8.76
C ASP A 99 3.24 4.17 9.67
N ALA A 100 2.09 4.72 9.28
CA ALA A 100 0.84 4.56 10.04
C ALA A 100 0.42 3.09 10.20
N PHE A 101 0.69 2.25 9.19
CA PHE A 101 0.34 0.83 9.25
C PHE A 101 1.33 0.04 10.12
N ILE A 102 2.61 0.40 10.07
CA ILE A 102 3.65 -0.18 10.93
C ILE A 102 3.40 0.20 12.40
N GLU A 103 3.08 1.46 12.67
CA GLU A 103 2.78 1.95 14.03
C GLU A 103 1.55 1.26 14.63
N ALA A 104 0.55 0.96 13.80
CA ALA A 104 -0.69 0.31 14.23
C ALA A 104 -0.59 -1.23 14.37
N TYR A 105 0.54 -1.86 14.00
CA TYR A 105 0.67 -3.31 13.96
C TYR A 105 0.73 -3.98 15.33
#